data_AF-A7F8J7-F1
#
_entry.id   AF-A7F8J7-F1
#
_cell.length_a   1.000
_cell.length_b   1.000
_cell.length_c   1.000
_cell.angle_alpha   90.00
_cell.angle_beta   90.00
_cell.angle_gamma   90.00
#
_symmetry.space_group_name_H-M   'P 1'
#
loop_
_entity.id
_entity.type
_entity.pdbx_description
1 polymer ?
#
loop_
_entity_poly.entity_id
_entity_poly.type
_entity_poly.pdbx_seq_one_letter_code
_entity_poly.pdbx_strand_id
1 'polypeptide(L)'
;MATPQALHHALLRPCILHILRAAGYHSTRSSVLDTVTDLAARYMYILAQSTAAHADLNHADLDITIQDVRMAMQDCGALMPEKAIEEQEFYGQEDMRGVEGFLAWAMGEGNKEIRRIALADGGEDYLTEA
;
A
#
# COMPACT_ATOMS: atom_id res chain seq x y z
N MET A 1 -19.58 8.83 22.14
CA MET A 1 -19.57 7.62 21.30
C MET A 1 -18.51 7.82 20.23
N ALA A 2 -17.55 6.89 20.08
CA ALA A 2 -16.57 7.00 19.00
C ALA A 2 -17.28 6.74 17.66
N THR A 3 -17.07 7.61 16.66
CA THR A 3 -17.59 7.36 15.30
C THR A 3 -16.77 6.25 14.64
N PRO A 4 -17.33 5.49 13.68
CA PRO A 4 -16.56 4.48 12.94
C PRO A 4 -15.29 5.05 12.31
N GLN A 5 -15.34 6.29 11.81
CA GLN A 5 -14.20 6.99 11.23
C GLN A 5 -13.08 7.22 12.26
N ALA A 6 -13.43 7.61 13.49
CA ALA A 6 -12.46 7.79 14.56
C ALA A 6 -11.79 6.46 14.95
N LEU A 7 -12.53 5.35 14.90
CA LEU A 7 -11.99 4.01 15.14
C LEU A 7 -11.02 3.59 14.04
N HIS A 8 -11.41 3.69 12.77
CA HIS A 8 -10.53 3.31 11.65
C HIS A 8 -9.25 4.15 11.60
N HIS A 9 -9.35 5.45 11.85
CA HIS A 9 -8.19 6.32 11.96
C HIS A 9 -7.28 5.91 13.14
N ALA A 10 -7.86 5.60 14.30
CA ALA A 10 -7.11 5.15 15.47
C ALA A 10 -6.37 3.82 15.24
N LEU A 11 -6.93 2.92 14.42
CA LEU A 11 -6.29 1.66 14.03
C LEU A 11 -5.17 1.86 13.00
N LEU A 12 -5.33 2.78 12.06
CA LEU A 12 -4.32 3.06 11.03
C LEU A 12 -3.12 3.84 11.58
N ARG A 13 -3.35 4.72 12.56
CA ARG A 13 -2.32 5.59 13.13
C ARG A 13 -1.09 4.83 13.68
N PRO A 14 -1.22 3.72 14.45
CA PRO A 14 -0.10 2.86 14.83
C PRO A 14 0.65 2.26 13.63
N CYS A 15 -0.05 1.80 12.61
CA CYS A 15 0.58 1.23 11.40
C CYS A 15 1.48 2.27 10.71
N ILE A 16 0.99 3.50 10.54
CA ILE A 16 1.78 4.60 9.98
C ILE A 16 2.99 4.93 10.86
N LEU A 17 2.82 4.93 12.19
CA LEU A 17 3.93 5.15 13.12
C LEU A 17 5.01 4.06 12.99
N HIS A 18 4.63 2.78 12.86
CA HIS A 18 5.58 1.68 12.66
C HIS A 18 6.34 1.80 11.34
N ILE A 19 5.64 2.16 10.26
CA ILE A 19 6.26 2.41 8.94
C ILE A 19 7.27 3.55 9.03
N LEU A 20 6.90 4.67 9.66
CA LEU A 20 7.79 5.82 9.82
C LEU A 20 9.01 5.49 10.70
N ARG A 21 8.82 4.75 11.79
CA ARG A 21 9.95 4.29 12.63
C ARG A 21 10.90 3.37 11.87
N ALA A 22 10.38 2.44 11.07
CA ALA A 22 11.19 1.55 10.23
C ALA A 22 11.99 2.32 9.17
N ALA A 23 11.43 3.42 8.66
CA ALA A 23 12.12 4.34 7.77
C ALA A 23 13.17 5.23 8.47
N GLY A 24 13.34 5.12 9.79
CA GLY A 24 14.32 5.88 10.58
C GLY A 24 13.79 7.15 11.24
N TYR A 25 12.48 7.43 11.20
CA TYR A 25 11.89 8.57 11.89
C TYR A 25 11.60 8.23 13.35
N HIS A 26 12.40 8.77 14.27
CA HIS A 26 12.26 8.50 15.71
C HIS A 26 11.41 9.52 16.48
N SER A 27 11.07 10.66 15.86
CA SER A 27 10.23 11.70 16.45
C SER A 27 9.44 12.44 15.38
N THR A 28 8.19 12.78 15.70
CA THR A 28 7.33 13.60 14.84
C THR A 28 6.28 14.32 15.70
N ARG A 29 5.73 15.43 15.18
CA ARG A 29 4.59 16.10 15.82
C ARG A 29 3.33 15.25 15.60
N SER A 30 2.44 15.18 16.59
CA SER A 30 1.16 14.45 16.43
C SER A 30 0.38 14.90 15.20
N SER A 31 0.35 16.21 14.93
CA SER A 31 -0.35 16.77 13.77
C SER A 31 0.18 16.22 12.43
N VAL A 32 1.48 15.95 12.32
CA VAL A 32 2.08 15.37 11.10
C VAL A 32 1.66 13.91 10.98
N LEU A 33 1.76 13.14 12.06
CA LEU A 33 1.33 11.74 12.07
C LEU A 33 -0.16 11.60 11.70
N ASP A 34 -1.02 12.45 12.26
CA ASP A 34 -2.46 12.50 11.95
C ASP A 34 -2.71 12.86 10.48
N THR A 35 -1.95 13.84 9.95
CA THR A 35 -2.05 14.23 8.54
C THR A 35 -1.64 13.10 7.59
N VAL A 36 -0.54 12.41 7.88
CA VAL A 36 -0.08 11.26 7.08
C VAL A 36 -1.06 10.09 7.20
N THR A 37 -1.66 9.87 8.38
CA THR A 37 -2.69 8.85 8.58
C THR A 37 -3.94 9.13 7.75
N ASP A 38 -4.40 10.39 7.73
CA ASP A 38 -5.52 10.80 6.88
C ASP A 38 -5.19 10.65 5.39
N LEU A 39 -3.98 11.03 4.98
CA LEU A 39 -3.53 10.87 3.59
C LEU A 39 -3.48 9.38 3.18
N ALA A 40 -2.97 8.51 4.04
CA ALA A 40 -2.94 7.07 3.80
C ALA A 40 -4.36 6.49 3.66
N ALA A 41 -5.30 6.90 4.51
CA ALA A 41 -6.70 6.49 4.41
C ALA A 41 -7.33 6.92 3.08
N ARG A 42 -7.12 8.18 2.67
CA ARG A 42 -7.60 8.68 1.37
C ARG A 42 -6.94 7.97 0.20
N TYR A 43 -5.65 7.65 0.29
CA TYR A 43 -4.94 6.91 -0.75
C TYR A 43 -5.48 5.49 -0.91
N MET A 44 -5.73 4.78 0.18
CA MET A 44 -6.39 3.46 0.13
C MET A 44 -7.79 3.54 -0.49
N TYR A 45 -8.55 4.60 -0.21
CA TYR A 45 -9.85 4.81 -0.82
C TYR A 45 -9.76 5.10 -2.33
N ILE A 46 -8.74 5.84 -2.78
CA ILE A 46 -8.48 6.07 -4.20
C ILE A 46 -8.08 4.76 -4.90
N LEU A 47 -7.20 3.96 -4.30
CA LEU A 47 -6.81 2.65 -4.83
C LEU A 47 -8.03 1.72 -5.00
N ALA A 48 -8.90 1.67 -4.00
CA ALA A 48 -10.11 0.85 -4.06
C ALA A 48 -11.08 1.29 -5.17
N GLN A 49 -11.29 2.61 -5.31
CA GLN A 49 -12.14 3.15 -6.39
C GLN A 49 -11.54 2.91 -7.76
N SER A 50 -10.24 3.13 -7.93
CA SER A 50 -9.55 2.89 -9.20
C SER A 50 -9.57 1.40 -9.57
N THR A 51 -9.39 0.50 -8.59
CA THR A 51 -9.52 -0.96 -8.79
C THR A 51 -10.92 -1.32 -9.27
N ALA A 52 -11.97 -0.77 -8.63
CA ALA A 52 -13.35 -1.03 -9.03
C ALA A 52 -13.65 -0.49 -10.44
N ALA A 53 -13.10 0.68 -10.79
CA ALA A 53 -13.25 1.25 -12.13
C ALA A 53 -12.55 0.38 -13.21
N HIS A 54 -11.35 -0.15 -12.92
CA HIS A 54 -10.67 -1.08 -13.82
C HIS A 54 -11.45 -2.39 -13.97
N ALA A 55 -11.99 -2.93 -12.88
CA ALA A 55 -12.80 -4.14 -12.94
C ALA A 55 -14.08 -3.96 -13.80
N ASP A 56 -14.78 -2.83 -13.67
CA ASP A 56 -15.97 -2.50 -14.47
C ASP A 56 -15.66 -2.37 -15.98
N LEU A 57 -14.43 -1.99 -16.33
CA LEU A 57 -13.99 -1.88 -17.73
C LEU A 57 -13.47 -3.19 -18.30
N ASN A 58 -12.81 -4.01 -17.47
CA ASN A 58 -12.13 -5.23 -17.91
C ASN A 58 -13.05 -6.45 -17.93
N HIS A 59 -14.07 -6.49 -17.07
CA HIS A 59 -14.93 -7.66 -16.86
C HIS A 59 -16.40 -7.31 -17.13
N ALA A 60 -17.13 -8.27 -17.71
CA ALA A 60 -18.57 -8.11 -17.93
C ALA A 60 -19.41 -8.48 -16.69
N ASP A 61 -18.81 -9.22 -15.76
CA ASP A 61 -19.40 -9.68 -14.50
C ASP A 61 -18.76 -8.95 -13.30
N LEU A 62 -19.30 -9.15 -12.10
CA LEU A 62 -18.82 -8.50 -10.86
C LEU A 62 -17.51 -9.08 -10.30
N ASP A 63 -16.59 -9.48 -11.18
CA ASP A 63 -15.31 -10.07 -10.80
C ASP A 63 -14.24 -8.99 -10.64
N ILE A 64 -13.49 -9.06 -9.54
CA ILE A 64 -12.31 -8.23 -9.28
C ILE A 64 -11.10 -9.15 -9.23
N THR A 65 -10.09 -8.85 -10.04
CA THR A 65 -8.87 -9.64 -10.16
C THR A 65 -7.64 -8.87 -9.70
N ILE A 66 -6.53 -9.59 -9.50
CA ILE A 66 -5.24 -8.96 -9.20
C ILE A 66 -4.75 -8.02 -10.33
N GLN A 67 -5.21 -8.24 -11.56
CA GLN A 67 -4.92 -7.39 -12.70
C GLN A 67 -5.45 -5.97 -12.48
N ASP A 68 -6.68 -5.85 -11.98
CA ASP A 68 -7.36 -4.56 -11.76
C ASP A 68 -6.68 -3.78 -10.62
N VAL A 69 -6.25 -4.51 -9.58
CA VAL A 69 -5.46 -3.93 -8.47
C VAL A 69 -4.12 -3.42 -8.98
N ARG A 70 -3.41 -4.19 -9.82
CA ARG A 70 -2.13 -3.76 -10.40
C ARG A 70 -2.31 -2.51 -11.25
N MET A 71 -3.32 -2.46 -12.12
CA MET A 71 -3.61 -1.27 -12.94
C MET A 71 -3.89 -0.04 -12.07
N ALA A 72 -4.70 -0.20 -11.02
CA ALA A 72 -4.95 0.88 -10.06
C ALA A 72 -3.66 1.35 -9.36
N MET A 73 -2.78 0.43 -9.00
CA MET A 73 -1.49 0.75 -8.39
C MET A 73 -0.54 1.46 -9.37
N GLN A 74 -0.58 1.16 -10.66
CA GLN A 74 0.16 1.90 -11.70
C GLN A 74 -0.38 3.33 -11.83
N ASP A 75 -1.69 3.49 -12.00
CA ASP A 75 -2.34 4.80 -12.14
C ASP A 75 -2.13 5.70 -10.91
N CYS A 76 -2.13 5.09 -9.72
CA CYS A 76 -1.91 5.80 -8.46
C CYS A 76 -0.41 5.97 -8.11
N GLY A 77 0.49 5.62 -9.03
CA GLY A 77 1.94 5.83 -8.90
C GLY A 77 2.65 4.93 -7.88
N ALA A 78 2.01 3.85 -7.42
CA ALA A 78 2.64 2.88 -6.52
C ALA A 78 3.63 1.96 -7.24
N LEU A 79 3.44 1.70 -8.54
CA LEU A 79 4.29 0.83 -9.36
C LEU A 79 5.13 1.65 -10.34
N MET A 80 6.09 2.41 -9.82
CA MET A 80 7.00 3.26 -10.59
C MET A 80 8.46 2.86 -10.35
N PRO A 81 9.38 3.06 -11.31
CA PRO A 81 9.18 3.61 -12.66
C PRO A 81 8.62 2.58 -13.65
N GLU A 82 7.90 3.08 -14.68
CA GLU A 82 7.38 2.30 -15.80
C GLU A 82 7.78 2.93 -17.15
N LYS A 83 8.05 2.10 -18.18
CA LYS A 83 8.23 2.50 -19.57
C LYS A 83 6.90 2.89 -20.20
N ALA A 84 6.95 3.79 -21.17
CA ALA A 84 5.78 4.09 -21.99
C ALA A 84 5.27 2.82 -22.69
N ILE A 85 3.95 2.68 -22.84
CA ILE A 85 3.30 1.50 -23.43
C ILE A 85 3.87 1.23 -24.83
N GLU A 86 4.10 2.29 -25.62
CA GLU A 86 4.64 2.20 -26.97
C GLU A 86 6.06 1.60 -26.99
N GLU A 87 6.87 1.88 -25.97
CA GLU A 87 8.21 1.30 -25.83
C GLU A 87 8.11 -0.19 -25.50
N GLN A 88 7.20 -0.57 -24.60
CA GLN A 88 6.97 -1.96 -24.22
C GLN A 88 6.46 -2.78 -25.41
N GLU A 89 5.52 -2.24 -26.20
CA GLU A 89 5.01 -2.86 -27.43
C GLU A 89 6.09 -2.99 -28.52
N PHE A 90 6.92 -1.96 -28.71
CA PHE A 90 7.99 -1.98 -29.72
C PHE A 90 9.03 -3.08 -29.44
N TYR A 91 9.43 -3.26 -28.18
CA TYR A 91 10.38 -4.30 -27.79
C TYR A 91 9.73 -5.65 -27.48
N GLY A 92 8.39 -5.70 -27.38
CA GLY A 92 7.64 -6.88 -26.95
C GLY A 92 7.99 -7.33 -25.52
N GLN A 93 8.34 -6.38 -24.64
CA GLN A 93 8.80 -6.66 -23.28
C GLN A 93 8.03 -5.81 -22.27
N GLU A 94 7.34 -6.47 -21.35
CA GLU A 94 6.65 -5.84 -20.23
C GLU A 94 7.66 -5.23 -19.24
N ASP A 95 7.41 -4.01 -18.79
CA ASP A 95 8.27 -3.35 -17.79
C ASP A 95 7.90 -3.77 -16.37
N MET A 96 8.70 -4.68 -15.83
CA MET A 96 8.48 -5.23 -14.49
C MET A 96 9.12 -4.42 -13.36
N ARG A 97 9.89 -3.35 -13.64
CA ARG A 97 10.71 -2.67 -12.62
C ARG A 97 9.91 -2.12 -11.45
N GLY A 98 8.75 -1.51 -11.72
CA GLY A 98 7.85 -1.02 -10.67
C GLY A 98 7.32 -2.15 -9.77
N VAL A 99 6.92 -3.27 -10.37
CA VAL A 99 6.43 -4.46 -9.67
C VAL A 99 7.56 -5.12 -8.87
N GLU A 100 8.72 -5.31 -9.46
CA GLU A 100 9.90 -5.85 -8.80
C GLU A 100 10.33 -4.98 -7.62
N GLY A 101 10.32 -3.65 -7.77
CA GLY A 101 10.61 -2.71 -6.70
C GLY A 101 9.61 -2.82 -5.55
N PHE A 102 8.31 -2.91 -5.87
CA PHE A 102 7.27 -3.13 -4.87
C PHE A 102 7.45 -4.47 -4.13
N LEU A 103 7.72 -5.55 -4.86
CA LEU A 103 7.97 -6.88 -4.27
C LEU A 103 9.23 -6.88 -3.39
N ALA A 104 10.30 -6.22 -3.83
CA ALA A 104 11.52 -6.08 -3.05
C ALA A 104 11.28 -5.32 -1.75
N TRP A 105 10.45 -4.28 -1.75
CA TRP A 105 10.05 -3.58 -0.53
C TRP A 105 9.16 -4.47 0.36
N ALA A 106 8.12 -5.09 -0.21
CA ALA A 106 7.12 -5.87 0.50
C ALA A 106 7.69 -7.16 1.13
N MET A 107 8.66 -7.80 0.48
CA MET A 107 9.26 -9.06 0.92
C MET A 107 10.68 -8.89 1.50
N GLY A 108 11.28 -7.72 1.33
CA GLY A 108 12.66 -7.45 1.73
C GLY A 108 12.81 -6.96 3.17
N GLU A 109 14.00 -6.43 3.46
CA GLU A 109 14.39 -6.00 4.80
C GLU A 109 13.53 -4.85 5.34
N GLY A 110 13.01 -3.98 4.46
CA GLY A 110 12.14 -2.88 4.86
C GLY A 110 10.86 -3.36 5.57
N ASN A 111 10.14 -4.33 4.98
CA ASN A 111 8.95 -4.89 5.61
C ASN A 111 9.26 -5.71 6.86
N LYS A 112 10.40 -6.44 6.86
CA LYS A 112 10.85 -7.16 8.06
C LYS A 112 11.08 -6.21 9.23
N GLU A 113 11.68 -5.04 8.96
CA GLU A 113 11.90 -4.02 9.97
C GLU A 113 10.58 -3.40 10.48
N ILE A 114 9.62 -3.14 9.59
CA ILE A 114 8.27 -2.68 9.97
C ILE A 114 7.62 -3.69 10.93
N ARG A 115 7.66 -4.99 10.59
CA ARG A 115 7.12 -6.07 11.43
C ARG A 115 7.86 -6.17 12.77
N ARG A 116 9.19 -6.09 12.76
CA ARG A 116 10.01 -6.13 13.99
C ARG A 116 9.60 -5.01 14.95
N ILE A 117 9.40 -3.79 14.45
CA ILE A 117 8.99 -2.63 15.26
C ILE A 117 7.57 -2.82 15.78
N ALA A 118 6.64 -3.29 14.94
CA ALA A 118 5.26 -3.53 15.34
C ALA A 118 5.13 -4.59 16.45
N LEU A 119 5.92 -5.67 16.36
CA LEU A 119 5.95 -6.74 17.38
C LEU A 119 6.66 -6.28 18.67
N ALA A 120 7.74 -5.50 18.56
CA ALA A 120 8.46 -4.95 19.71
C ALA A 120 7.61 -3.96 20.55
N ASP A 121 6.62 -3.31 19.95
CA ASP A 121 5.66 -2.42 20.64
C ASP A 121 4.52 -3.21 21.35
N GLY A 122 4.64 -4.53 21.48
CA GLY A 122 3.77 -5.39 22.30
C GLY A 122 2.79 -6.28 21.53
N GLY A 123 3.04 -6.54 20.24
CA GLY A 123 2.25 -7.50 19.46
C GLY A 123 2.85 -8.90 19.51
N GLU A 124 2.09 -9.91 19.91
CA GLU A 124 2.43 -11.32 19.66
C GLU A 124 2.15 -11.66 18.18
N ASP A 125 3.02 -12.45 17.55
CA ASP A 125 2.86 -12.85 16.15
C ASP A 125 1.86 -14.01 16.00
N TYR A 126 0.56 -13.69 16.10
CA TYR A 126 -0.52 -14.68 16.00
C TYR A 126 -0.65 -15.35 14.62
N LEU A 127 0.14 -14.94 13.62
CA LEU A 127 0.10 -15.50 12.26
C LEU A 127 1.10 -16.64 12.04
N THR A 128 1.91 -16.98 13.04
CA THR A 128 2.87 -18.10 12.96
C THR A 128 2.36 -19.42 13.56
N GLU A 129 1.13 -19.44 14.09
CA GLU A 129 0.50 -20.62 14.69
C GLU A 129 -0.59 -21.29 13.82
N ALA A 130 -0.64 -21.03 12.50
CA ALA A 130 -1.58 -21.68 11.58
C ALA A 130 -0.86 -22.52 10.51
#